data_AF-F5LP08-F1
#
_entry.id   AF-F5LP08-F1
#
_cell.length_a   1.000
_cell.length_b   1.000
_cell.length_c   1.000
_cell.angle_alpha   90.00
_cell.angle_beta   90.00
_cell.angle_gamma   90.00
#
_symmetry.space_group_name_H-M   'P 1'
#
loop_
_entity.id
_entity.type
_entity.pdbx_description
1 polymer ?
#
loop_
_entity_poly.entity_id
_entity_poly.type
_entity_poly.pdbx_seq_one_letter_code
_entity_poly.pdbx_strand_id
1 'polypeptide(L)'
;MAFSDEKIIAMLNKMEESQKANTIGEGPVRIGQRYYEFEQQAFYDDKLLVFIPKDFTDMPEALSAIKYPHSQRPETIKTNEDGSINITLNRIDQDLEEGWVEELTQGMKTILKKVNPSNVFFTDGVEEIHGKQVGYFEFKSPALDAFLYNLMFFLELGGKTLMGTFSCKYDEYEAWRDVAFQIVRAVRVVQVEEGAEPA
;
A
#
# COMPACT_ATOMS: atom_id res chain seq x y z
N MET A 1 -28.35 -23.67 35.13
CA MET A 1 -27.42 -22.54 35.25
C MET A 1 -26.37 -22.52 34.10
N ALA A 2 -26.70 -22.96 32.88
CA ALA A 2 -25.75 -23.02 31.75
C ALA A 2 -25.91 -21.86 30.73
N PHE A 3 -27.00 -21.08 30.81
CA PHE A 3 -27.32 -20.00 29.88
C PHE A 3 -26.54 -18.69 30.11
N SER A 4 -25.78 -18.61 31.20
CA SER A 4 -24.98 -17.43 31.56
C SER A 4 -23.59 -17.48 30.93
N ASP A 5 -22.97 -18.66 30.90
CA ASP A 5 -21.58 -18.82 30.46
C ASP A 5 -21.41 -18.65 28.94
N GLU A 6 -22.32 -19.20 28.12
CA GLU A 6 -22.27 -19.00 26.66
C GLU A 6 -22.46 -17.53 26.27
N LYS A 7 -23.33 -16.80 26.99
CA LYS A 7 -23.53 -15.36 26.76
C LYS A 7 -22.33 -14.55 27.19
N ILE A 8 -21.68 -14.91 28.31
CA ILE A 8 -20.44 -14.28 28.77
C ILE A 8 -19.32 -14.53 27.76
N ILE A 9 -19.14 -15.77 27.29
CA ILE A 9 -18.13 -16.11 26.28
C ILE A 9 -18.39 -15.38 24.96
N ALA A 10 -19.64 -15.33 24.48
CA ALA A 10 -19.99 -14.59 23.27
C ALA A 10 -19.76 -13.08 23.42
N MET A 11 -19.96 -12.54 24.63
CA MET A 11 -19.75 -11.13 24.94
C MET A 11 -18.27 -10.79 25.09
N LEU A 12 -17.47 -11.67 25.69
CA LEU A 12 -16.01 -11.56 25.74
C LEU A 12 -15.40 -11.66 24.35
N ASN A 13 -15.83 -12.61 23.51
CA ASN A 13 -15.37 -12.72 22.13
C ASN A 13 -15.75 -11.49 21.31
N LYS A 14 -16.99 -10.96 21.46
CA LYS A 14 -17.38 -9.69 20.82
C LYS A 14 -16.59 -8.50 21.32
N MET A 15 -16.27 -8.45 22.62
CA MET A 15 -15.44 -7.41 23.21
C MET A 15 -14.00 -7.51 22.70
N GLU A 16 -13.40 -8.70 22.64
CA GLU A 16 -12.08 -8.94 22.04
C GLU A 16 -12.08 -8.62 20.53
N GLU A 17 -13.11 -9.02 19.78
CA GLU A 17 -13.25 -8.65 18.36
C GLU A 17 -13.40 -7.14 18.17
N SER A 18 -14.06 -6.44 19.11
CA SER A 18 -14.16 -4.97 19.11
C SER A 18 -12.91 -4.25 19.66
N GLN A 19 -12.04 -4.96 20.39
CA GLN A 19 -10.81 -4.43 20.99
C GLN A 19 -9.56 -4.72 20.16
N LYS A 20 -9.61 -5.66 19.21
CA LYS A 20 -8.49 -5.92 18.30
C LYS A 20 -8.31 -4.71 17.38
N ALA A 21 -7.08 -4.23 17.32
CA ALA A 21 -6.69 -3.09 16.50
C ALA A 21 -7.09 -3.33 15.04
N ASN A 22 -8.02 -2.53 14.54
CA ASN A 22 -8.26 -2.40 13.10
C ASN A 22 -7.22 -1.47 12.45
N THR A 23 -6.35 -0.85 13.27
CA THR A 23 -5.32 0.08 12.86
C THR A 23 -3.99 -0.64 12.73
N ILE A 24 -3.34 -0.54 11.57
CA ILE A 24 -1.97 -1.03 11.40
C ILE A 24 -1.03 -0.36 12.41
N GLY A 25 -0.13 -1.15 13.02
CA GLY A 25 0.83 -0.66 14.01
C GLY A 25 0.36 -0.68 15.47
N GLU A 26 -0.94 -0.88 15.75
CA GLU A 26 -1.47 -1.02 17.12
C GLU A 26 -1.65 -2.47 17.57
N GLY A 27 -1.49 -3.44 16.66
CA GLY A 27 -1.61 -4.86 16.93
C GLY A 27 -1.91 -5.68 15.67
N PRO A 28 -2.27 -6.97 15.81
CA PRO A 28 -2.69 -7.79 14.69
C PRO A 28 -4.03 -7.31 14.11
N VAL A 29 -4.07 -7.10 12.79
CA VAL A 29 -5.24 -6.67 12.04
C VAL A 29 -5.92 -7.88 11.39
N ARG A 30 -7.24 -8.02 11.54
CA ARG A 30 -8.00 -9.09 10.87
C ARG A 30 -8.35 -8.67 9.45
N ILE A 31 -7.91 -9.44 8.47
CA ILE A 31 -8.18 -9.24 7.05
C ILE A 31 -8.79 -10.52 6.49
N GLY A 32 -10.08 -10.47 6.15
CA GLY A 32 -10.86 -11.67 5.81
C GLY A 32 -10.89 -12.67 6.97
N GLN A 33 -10.36 -13.88 6.73
CA GLN A 33 -10.31 -14.96 7.72
C GLN A 33 -8.95 -15.09 8.43
N ARG A 34 -8.02 -14.17 8.18
CA ARG A 34 -6.65 -14.24 8.68
C ARG A 34 -6.29 -13.00 9.50
N TYR A 35 -5.38 -13.16 10.46
CA TYR A 35 -4.73 -12.06 11.17
C TYR A 35 -3.36 -11.77 10.56
N TYR A 36 -3.07 -10.48 10.39
CA TYR A 36 -1.79 -9.96 9.90
C TYR A 36 -1.15 -9.08 10.96
N GLU A 37 0.12 -9.32 11.22
CA GLU A 37 0.95 -8.37 11.95
C GLU A 37 1.73 -7.53 10.95
N PHE A 38 1.82 -6.23 11.21
CA PHE A 38 2.56 -5.29 10.39
C PHE A 38 3.82 -4.85 11.11
N GLU A 39 4.87 -4.60 10.35
CA GLU A 39 6.09 -3.95 10.83
C GLU A 39 6.45 -2.79 9.92
N GLN A 40 7.10 -1.80 10.49
CA GLN A 40 7.61 -0.67 9.73
C GLN A 40 8.95 -1.06 9.11
N GLN A 41 9.02 -1.05 7.78
CA GLN A 41 10.24 -1.28 7.02
C GLN A 41 10.74 0.02 6.41
N ALA A 42 12.06 0.15 6.33
CA ALA A 42 12.74 1.30 5.77
C ALA A 42 13.23 1.02 4.35
N PHE A 43 13.09 1.99 3.47
CA PHE A 43 13.45 1.93 2.06
C PHE A 43 14.22 3.19 1.66
N TYR A 44 15.01 3.10 0.59
CA TYR A 44 15.76 4.21 -0.01
C TYR A 44 16.70 4.92 0.97
N ASP A 45 17.62 4.16 1.58
CA ASP A 45 18.57 4.66 2.58
C ASP A 45 17.86 5.32 3.78
N ASP A 46 16.86 4.60 4.31
CA ASP A 46 16.01 5.03 5.44
C ASP A 46 15.19 6.32 5.20
N LYS A 47 15.09 6.79 3.96
CA LYS A 47 14.33 8.00 3.61
C LYS A 47 12.82 7.77 3.54
N LEU A 48 12.39 6.52 3.41
CA LEU A 48 10.97 6.15 3.35
C LEU A 48 10.68 5.03 4.34
N LEU A 49 9.66 5.23 5.17
CA LEU A 49 9.15 4.20 6.08
C LEU A 49 7.74 3.79 5.66
N VAL A 50 7.50 2.49 5.54
CA VAL A 50 6.21 1.90 5.14
C VAL A 50 5.87 0.72 6.03
N PHE A 51 4.61 0.57 6.43
CA PHE A 51 4.14 -0.63 7.10
C PHE A 51 3.92 -1.76 6.10
N ILE A 52 4.58 -2.89 6.32
CA ILE A 52 4.51 -4.10 5.51
C ILE A 52 4.06 -5.25 6.41
N PRO A 53 3.18 -6.17 5.96
CA PRO A 53 2.89 -7.38 6.71
C PRO A 53 4.18 -8.19 6.96
N LYS A 54 4.39 -8.67 8.18
CA LYS A 54 5.63 -9.36 8.58
C LYS A 54 5.92 -10.63 7.78
N ASP A 55 4.89 -11.25 7.25
CA ASP A 55 4.99 -12.47 6.44
C ASP A 55 5.22 -12.18 4.94
N PHE A 56 5.33 -10.91 4.55
CA PHE A 56 5.67 -10.55 3.17
C PHE A 56 7.18 -10.57 2.99
N THR A 57 7.62 -11.14 1.87
CA THR A 57 9.03 -11.24 1.49
C THR A 57 9.30 -10.47 0.22
N ASP A 58 10.57 -10.16 -0.05
CA ASP A 58 10.96 -9.70 -1.38
C ASP A 58 10.63 -10.77 -2.42
N MET A 59 9.99 -10.37 -3.51
CA MET A 59 9.62 -11.29 -4.57
C MET A 59 10.90 -11.86 -5.20
N PRO A 60 11.06 -13.20 -5.24
CA PRO A 60 12.20 -13.83 -5.89
C PRO A 60 12.35 -13.39 -7.34
N GLU A 61 13.59 -13.20 -7.80
CA GLU A 61 13.88 -12.67 -9.13
C GLU A 61 13.19 -13.47 -10.25
N ALA A 62 13.21 -14.81 -10.15
CA ALA A 62 12.57 -15.70 -11.11
C ALA A 62 11.05 -15.45 -11.22
N LEU A 63 10.37 -15.24 -10.10
CA LEU A 63 8.93 -14.94 -10.09
C LEU A 63 8.66 -13.52 -10.59
N SER A 64 9.50 -12.56 -10.20
CA SER A 64 9.39 -11.18 -10.66
C SER A 64 9.59 -11.06 -12.18
N ALA A 65 10.43 -11.90 -12.79
CA ALA A 65 10.65 -11.94 -14.23
C ALA A 65 9.48 -12.49 -15.03
N ILE A 66 8.76 -13.43 -14.45
CA ILE A 66 7.54 -13.98 -15.05
C ILE A 66 6.39 -12.97 -14.92
N LYS A 67 6.22 -12.38 -13.73
CA LYS A 67 5.11 -11.48 -13.41
C LYS A 67 5.26 -10.08 -14.00
N TYR A 68 6.51 -9.60 -14.13
CA TYR A 68 6.87 -8.31 -14.72
C TYR A 68 7.90 -8.53 -15.84
N PRO A 69 7.47 -9.02 -17.02
CA PRO A 69 8.35 -9.36 -18.13
C PRO A 69 8.89 -8.14 -18.88
N HIS A 70 8.34 -6.94 -18.65
CA HIS A 70 8.82 -5.70 -19.24
C HIS A 70 10.02 -5.13 -18.49
N SER A 71 10.85 -4.35 -19.18
CA SER A 71 12.08 -3.73 -18.66
C SER A 71 11.85 -2.66 -17.56
N GLN A 72 10.60 -2.33 -17.25
CA GLN A 72 10.21 -1.44 -16.13
C GLN A 72 9.64 -2.27 -14.97
N ARG A 73 10.45 -3.16 -14.42
CA ARG A 73 10.12 -3.86 -13.17
C ARG A 73 10.22 -2.88 -12.00
N PRO A 74 9.29 -2.88 -11.03
CA PRO A 74 9.44 -2.09 -9.82
C PRO A 74 10.74 -2.42 -9.09
N GLU A 75 11.41 -1.40 -8.56
CA GLU A 75 12.65 -1.55 -7.78
C GLU A 75 12.46 -2.47 -6.56
N THR A 76 11.32 -2.36 -5.88
CA THR A 76 10.97 -3.19 -4.72
C THR A 76 9.61 -3.83 -4.93
N ILE A 77 9.50 -5.12 -4.63
CA ILE A 77 8.25 -5.89 -4.67
C ILE A 77 8.17 -6.74 -3.41
N LYS A 78 7.35 -6.34 -2.44
CA LYS A 78 6.99 -7.16 -1.27
C LYS A 78 5.74 -7.96 -1.60
N THR A 79 5.75 -9.26 -1.30
CA THR A 79 4.64 -10.14 -1.66
C THR A 79 4.39 -11.20 -0.60
N ASN A 80 3.15 -11.69 -0.51
CA ASN A 80 2.80 -12.81 0.33
C ASN A 80 3.28 -14.15 -0.25
N GLU A 81 3.15 -15.23 0.51
CA GLU A 81 3.69 -16.56 0.17
C GLU A 81 3.28 -17.07 -1.22
N ASP A 82 2.04 -16.83 -1.65
CA ASP A 82 1.52 -17.31 -2.94
C ASP A 82 1.63 -16.30 -4.09
N GLY A 83 2.19 -15.10 -3.84
CA GLY A 83 2.39 -14.07 -4.84
C GLY A 83 1.12 -13.30 -5.27
N SER A 84 -0.02 -13.51 -4.59
CA SER A 84 -1.30 -12.89 -4.98
C SER A 84 -1.45 -11.45 -4.51
N ILE A 85 -0.81 -11.07 -3.40
CA ILE A 85 -0.85 -9.72 -2.83
C ILE A 85 0.54 -9.10 -2.93
N ASN A 86 0.60 -7.83 -3.34
CA ASN A 86 1.86 -7.18 -3.65
C ASN A 86 1.84 -5.73 -3.18
N ILE A 87 2.95 -5.28 -2.60
CA ILE A 87 3.27 -3.89 -2.36
C ILE A 87 4.53 -3.60 -3.16
N THR A 88 4.43 -2.71 -4.13
CA THR A 88 5.58 -2.30 -4.96
C THR A 88 5.96 -0.88 -4.66
N LEU A 89 7.26 -0.59 -4.69
CA LEU A 89 7.82 0.76 -4.61
C LEU A 89 8.77 0.95 -5.78
N ASN A 90 8.68 2.11 -6.43
CA ASN A 90 9.52 2.46 -7.56
C ASN A 90 9.82 3.95 -7.58
N ARG A 91 11.10 4.33 -7.56
CA ARG A 91 11.53 5.70 -7.81
C ARG A 91 11.61 5.93 -9.31
N ILE A 92 10.85 6.91 -9.79
CA ILE A 92 10.83 7.30 -11.19
C ILE A 92 11.81 8.47 -11.34
N ASP A 93 12.65 8.44 -12.38
CA ASP A 93 13.54 9.56 -12.72
C ASP A 93 12.73 10.68 -13.41
N GLN A 94 11.84 11.26 -12.62
CA GLN A 94 11.00 12.41 -12.94
C GLN A 94 11.02 13.31 -11.72
N ASP A 95 11.34 14.58 -11.93
CA ASP A 95 11.33 15.55 -10.85
C ASP A 95 9.89 15.83 -10.40
N LEU A 96 9.71 15.97 -9.09
CA LEU A 96 8.41 16.22 -8.48
C LEU A 96 8.60 17.22 -7.35
N GLU A 97 7.75 18.26 -7.33
CA GLU A 97 7.59 19.12 -6.16
C GLU A 97 6.18 18.89 -5.59
N GLU A 98 5.99 19.19 -4.30
CA GLU A 98 4.73 18.97 -3.58
C GLU A 98 3.50 19.55 -4.30
N GLY A 99 3.65 20.72 -4.94
CA GLY A 99 2.58 21.40 -5.67
C GLY A 99 2.13 20.69 -6.96
N TRP A 100 2.93 19.77 -7.49
CA TRP A 100 2.64 19.05 -8.74
C TRP A 100 2.08 17.64 -8.52
N VAL A 101 1.95 17.19 -7.28
CA VAL A 101 1.48 15.84 -6.95
C VAL A 101 0.07 15.57 -7.49
N GLU A 102 -0.84 16.55 -7.41
CA GLU A 102 -2.20 16.40 -7.95
C GLU A 102 -2.19 16.24 -9.47
N GLU A 103 -1.45 17.09 -10.17
CA GLU A 103 -1.35 17.05 -11.64
C GLU A 103 -0.72 15.73 -12.11
N LEU A 104 0.37 15.29 -11.45
CA LEU A 104 0.98 13.99 -11.70
C LEU A 104 -0.04 12.87 -11.53
N THR A 105 -0.79 12.88 -10.43
CA THR A 105 -1.77 11.83 -10.11
C THR A 105 -2.87 11.74 -11.18
N GLN A 106 -3.45 12.88 -11.58
CA GLN A 106 -4.46 12.93 -12.64
C GLN A 106 -3.88 12.56 -14.02
N GLY A 107 -2.64 12.95 -14.29
CA GLY A 107 -1.89 12.57 -15.48
C GLY A 107 -1.71 11.05 -15.57
N MET A 108 -1.24 10.42 -14.49
CA MET A 108 -1.03 8.97 -14.41
C MET A 108 -2.34 8.19 -14.55
N LYS A 109 -3.41 8.64 -13.89
CA LYS A 109 -4.76 8.09 -14.06
C LYS A 109 -5.21 8.15 -15.52
N THR A 110 -5.01 9.29 -16.18
CA THR A 110 -5.34 9.49 -17.60
C THR A 110 -4.53 8.58 -18.52
N ILE A 111 -3.23 8.43 -18.27
CA ILE A 111 -2.34 7.53 -19.03
C ILE A 111 -2.85 6.10 -18.92
N LEU A 112 -3.13 5.62 -17.71
CA LEU A 112 -3.60 4.23 -17.52
C LEU A 112 -4.95 3.96 -18.15
N LYS A 113 -5.86 4.93 -18.15
CA LYS A 113 -7.13 4.82 -18.86
C LYS A 113 -6.93 4.73 -20.38
N LYS A 114 -5.93 5.42 -20.94
CA LYS A 114 -5.59 5.34 -22.37
C LYS A 114 -4.90 4.02 -22.73
N VAL A 115 -3.97 3.57 -21.90
CA VAL A 115 -3.22 2.32 -22.11
C VAL A 115 -4.16 1.12 -22.03
N ASN A 116 -5.07 1.10 -21.06
CA ASN A 116 -6.08 0.06 -20.95
C ASN A 116 -7.47 0.66 -20.61
N PRO A 117 -8.33 0.87 -21.63
CA PRO A 117 -9.68 1.40 -21.43
C PRO A 117 -10.61 0.51 -20.60
N SER A 118 -10.24 -0.76 -20.36
CA SER A 118 -11.00 -1.67 -19.49
C SER A 118 -10.73 -1.44 -18.00
N ASN A 119 -9.81 -0.52 -17.64
CA ASN A 119 -9.60 -0.12 -16.26
C ASN A 119 -10.83 0.63 -15.71
N VAL A 120 -11.28 0.23 -14.52
CA VAL A 120 -12.40 0.86 -13.81
C VAL A 120 -11.88 1.55 -12.56
N PHE A 121 -11.97 2.87 -12.51
CA PHE A 121 -11.49 3.69 -11.39
C PHE A 121 -12.62 3.92 -10.37
N PHE A 122 -12.28 3.94 -9.08
CA PHE A 122 -13.27 4.08 -8.00
C PHE A 122 -13.12 5.41 -7.24
N THR A 123 -12.00 5.57 -6.54
CA THR A 123 -11.68 6.74 -5.71
C THR A 123 -10.32 7.27 -6.10
N ASP A 124 -10.15 8.59 -6.08
CA ASP A 124 -8.89 9.28 -6.25
C ASP A 124 -8.87 10.56 -5.43
N GLY A 125 -7.68 11.05 -5.13
CA GLY A 125 -7.50 12.26 -4.35
C GLY A 125 -6.05 12.58 -4.07
N VAL A 126 -5.85 13.66 -3.34
CA VAL A 126 -4.59 14.04 -2.74
C VAL A 126 -4.84 14.31 -1.27
N GLU A 127 -4.03 13.72 -0.40
CA GLU A 127 -4.08 13.92 1.04
C GLU A 127 -2.72 14.42 1.53
N GLU A 128 -2.72 15.36 2.48
CA GLU A 128 -1.52 15.71 3.23
C GLU A 128 -1.27 14.64 4.29
N ILE A 129 -0.20 13.86 4.13
CA ILE A 129 0.19 12.77 5.04
C ILE A 129 1.57 13.10 5.59
N HIS A 130 1.66 13.32 6.90
CA HIS A 130 2.93 13.60 7.59
C HIS A 130 3.77 14.73 6.95
N GLY A 131 3.11 15.80 6.47
CA GLY A 131 3.77 16.94 5.83
C GLY A 131 4.18 16.71 4.37
N LYS A 132 3.68 15.65 3.73
CA LYS A 132 3.84 15.35 2.31
C LYS A 132 2.50 15.32 1.60
N GLN A 133 2.44 15.90 0.41
CA GLN A 133 1.32 15.70 -0.51
C GLN A 133 1.43 14.28 -1.09
N VAL A 134 0.41 13.46 -0.85
CA VAL A 134 0.32 12.11 -1.38
C VAL A 134 -0.91 12.01 -2.25
N GLY A 135 -0.69 11.89 -3.55
CA GLY A 135 -1.74 11.63 -4.50
C GLY A 135 -2.01 10.15 -4.64
N TYR A 136 -3.26 9.75 -4.83
CA TYR A 136 -3.63 8.35 -4.98
C TYR A 136 -4.82 8.16 -5.89
N PHE A 137 -4.94 6.94 -6.42
CA PHE A 137 -6.19 6.44 -6.98
C PHE A 137 -6.25 4.93 -6.92
N GLU A 138 -7.48 4.42 -6.79
CA GLU A 138 -7.78 2.99 -6.85
C GLU A 138 -8.54 2.63 -8.12
N PHE A 139 -8.22 1.45 -8.66
CA PHE A 139 -8.83 0.95 -9.88
C PHE A 139 -8.75 -0.56 -9.97
N LYS A 140 -9.73 -1.11 -10.69
CA LYS A 140 -9.76 -2.50 -11.12
C LYS A 140 -9.14 -2.61 -12.50
N SER A 141 -8.21 -3.55 -12.67
CA SER A 141 -7.57 -3.85 -13.95
C SER A 141 -7.71 -5.32 -14.34
N PRO A 142 -7.82 -5.65 -15.63
CA PRO A 142 -7.73 -7.04 -16.07
C PRO A 142 -6.29 -7.56 -15.94
N ALA A 143 -6.15 -8.83 -15.55
CA ALA A 143 -4.93 -9.62 -15.61
C ALA A 143 -5.19 -10.88 -16.48
N LEU A 144 -4.20 -11.77 -16.61
CA LEU A 144 -4.30 -12.96 -17.49
C LEU A 144 -5.53 -13.82 -17.19
N ASP A 145 -5.76 -14.17 -15.92
CA ASP A 145 -6.82 -15.12 -15.52
C ASP A 145 -7.85 -14.52 -14.54
N ALA A 146 -7.67 -13.26 -14.14
CA ALA A 146 -8.49 -12.63 -13.10
C ALA A 146 -8.51 -11.10 -13.24
N PHE A 147 -9.24 -10.43 -12.37
CA PHE A 147 -9.14 -9.00 -12.16
C PHE A 147 -8.32 -8.70 -10.91
N LEU A 148 -7.56 -7.61 -10.95
CA LEU A 148 -6.81 -7.10 -9.81
C LEU A 148 -7.49 -5.84 -9.28
N TYR A 149 -7.50 -5.70 -7.97
CA TYR A 149 -7.64 -4.42 -7.32
C TYR A 149 -6.25 -3.79 -7.18
N ASN A 150 -6.14 -2.51 -7.47
CA ASN A 150 -4.92 -1.74 -7.32
C ASN A 150 -5.22 -0.43 -6.61
N LEU A 151 -4.40 -0.08 -5.63
CA LEU A 151 -4.31 1.25 -5.03
C LEU A 151 -2.92 1.78 -5.32
N MET A 152 -2.82 2.81 -6.17
CA MET A 152 -1.56 3.48 -6.44
C MET A 152 -1.49 4.80 -5.72
N PHE A 153 -0.27 5.15 -5.29
CA PHE A 153 0.02 6.40 -4.63
C PHE A 153 1.35 6.99 -5.13
N PHE A 154 1.43 8.31 -5.07
CA PHE A 154 2.53 9.12 -5.60
C PHE A 154 2.89 10.19 -4.58
N LEU A 155 4.18 10.35 -4.33
CA LEU A 155 4.70 11.39 -3.44
C LEU A 155 6.12 11.79 -3.84
N GLU A 156 6.55 12.95 -3.36
CA GLU A 156 7.90 13.46 -3.55
C GLU A 156 8.88 12.82 -2.56
N LEU A 157 9.95 12.22 -3.08
CA LEU A 157 11.05 11.64 -2.30
C LEU A 157 12.42 12.06 -2.88
N GLY A 158 13.06 13.05 -2.26
CA GLY A 158 14.39 13.54 -2.65
C GLY A 158 14.42 14.29 -4.00
N GLY A 159 13.41 15.12 -4.26
CA GLY A 159 13.13 15.84 -5.50
C GLY A 159 12.56 14.97 -6.62
N LYS A 160 12.31 13.67 -6.38
CA LYS A 160 11.90 12.70 -7.39
C LYS A 160 10.54 12.10 -7.08
N THR A 161 9.85 11.63 -8.12
CA THR A 161 8.61 10.87 -7.98
C THR A 161 8.88 9.50 -7.37
N LEU A 162 8.29 9.22 -6.22
CA LEU A 162 8.06 7.86 -5.75
C LEU A 162 6.66 7.41 -6.17
N MET A 163 6.58 6.24 -6.80
CA MET A 163 5.33 5.54 -7.11
C MET A 163 5.25 4.26 -6.27
N GLY A 164 4.17 4.12 -5.51
CA GLY A 164 3.84 2.90 -4.81
C GLY A 164 2.53 2.29 -5.28
N THR A 165 2.42 0.96 -5.20
CA THR A 165 1.21 0.23 -5.58
C THR A 165 0.94 -0.89 -4.59
N PHE A 166 -0.25 -0.90 -3.99
CA PHE A 166 -0.82 -2.11 -3.41
C PHE A 166 -1.68 -2.80 -4.47
N SER A 167 -1.55 -4.13 -4.61
CA SER A 167 -2.44 -4.92 -5.46
C SER A 167 -2.80 -6.27 -4.84
N CYS A 168 -4.03 -6.70 -5.06
CA CYS A 168 -4.54 -8.03 -4.70
C CYS A 168 -5.54 -8.50 -5.76
N LYS A 169 -6.00 -9.75 -5.67
CA LYS A 169 -7.13 -10.19 -6.49
C LYS A 169 -8.38 -9.39 -6.14
N TYR A 170 -9.22 -9.14 -7.13
CA TYR A 170 -10.40 -8.28 -6.96
C TYR A 170 -11.46 -8.90 -6.02
N ASP A 171 -11.50 -10.22 -5.85
CA ASP A 171 -12.36 -10.89 -4.87
C ASP A 171 -11.92 -10.69 -3.42
N GLU A 172 -10.66 -10.29 -3.19
CA GLU A 172 -10.12 -9.96 -1.87
C GLU A 172 -10.20 -8.45 -1.54
N TYR A 173 -10.61 -7.62 -2.51
CA TYR A 173 -10.68 -6.16 -2.39
C TYR A 173 -11.41 -5.67 -1.14
N GLU A 174 -12.60 -6.20 -0.85
CA GLU A 174 -13.42 -5.71 0.27
C GLU A 174 -12.72 -5.89 1.62
N ALA A 175 -11.93 -6.96 1.77
CA ALA A 175 -11.16 -7.21 2.97
C ALA A 175 -9.93 -6.30 3.07
N TRP A 176 -9.26 -6.06 1.94
CA TRP A 176 -7.96 -5.37 1.91
C TRP A 176 -8.03 -3.86 1.76
N ARG A 177 -9.10 -3.32 1.17
CA ARG A 177 -9.17 -1.90 0.79
C ARG A 177 -8.82 -0.96 1.93
N ASP A 178 -9.46 -1.13 3.08
CA ASP A 178 -9.25 -0.22 4.21
C ASP A 178 -7.81 -0.29 4.72
N VAL A 179 -7.26 -1.49 4.82
CA VAL A 179 -5.85 -1.71 5.21
C VAL A 179 -4.88 -1.13 4.19
N ALA A 180 -5.17 -1.26 2.89
CA ALA A 180 -4.34 -0.66 1.84
C ALA A 180 -4.28 0.87 1.98
N PHE A 181 -5.42 1.52 2.28
CA PHE A 181 -5.44 2.96 2.57
C PHE A 181 -4.72 3.31 3.86
N GLN A 182 -4.81 2.48 4.90
CA GLN A 182 -4.03 2.70 6.11
C GLN A 182 -2.53 2.63 5.83
N ILE A 183 -2.06 1.69 4.99
CA ILE A 183 -0.64 1.61 4.57
C ILE A 183 -0.23 2.93 3.92
N VAL A 184 -1.01 3.43 2.95
CA VAL A 184 -0.73 4.73 2.28
C VAL A 184 -0.70 5.88 3.29
N ARG A 185 -1.67 5.95 4.19
CA ARG A 185 -1.78 7.01 5.21
C ARG A 185 -0.72 6.94 6.31
N ALA A 186 -0.02 5.82 6.42
CA ALA A 186 1.08 5.64 7.36
C ALA A 186 2.47 5.79 6.72
N VAL A 187 2.55 6.02 5.41
CA VAL A 187 3.83 6.28 4.73
C VAL A 187 4.47 7.53 5.30
N ARG A 188 5.74 7.42 5.70
CA ARG A 188 6.50 8.56 6.23
C ARG A 188 7.79 8.76 5.46
N VAL A 189 7.98 9.98 4.97
CA VAL A 189 9.27 10.43 4.44
C VAL A 189 10.10 10.98 5.59
N VAL A 190 11.32 10.46 5.74
CA VAL A 190 12.28 10.94 6.72
C VAL A 190 13.03 12.11 6.10
N GLN A 191 12.77 13.32 6.59
CA GLN A 191 13.55 14.50 6.20
C GLN A 191 14.92 14.42 6.86
N VAL A 192 15.98 14.43 6.05
CA VAL A 192 17.33 14.68 6.54
C VAL A 192 17.47 16.19 6.65
N GLU A 193 17.64 16.74 7.85
CA GLU A 193 18.05 18.13 8.02
C GLU A 193 19.44 18.29 7.38
N GLU A 194 19.51 18.87 6.19
CA GLU A 194 20.76 19.44 5.68
C GLU A 194 21.07 20.71 6.50
N GLY A 195 21.98 20.59 7.46
CA GLY A 195 22.69 21.75 8.00
C GLY A 195 22.78 21.85 9.51
N ALA A 196 23.74 21.15 10.11
CA ALA A 196 24.55 21.75 11.17
C ALA A 196 25.96 21.93 10.60
N GLU A 197 26.22 23.05 9.93
CA GLU A 197 27.59 23.51 9.73
C GLU A 197 28.22 23.71 11.13
N PRO A 198 29.36 23.06 11.46
CA PRO A 198 30.08 23.41 12.66
C PRO A 198 30.66 24.82 12.48
N ALA A 199 30.26 25.72 13.38
CA ALA A 199 30.79 27.07 13.53
C ALA A 199 32.30 27.11 13.78
#